data_AF-M3IAM1-F1
#
_entry.id   AF-M3IAM1-F1
#
_cell.length_a   1.000
_cell.length_b   1.000
_cell.length_c   1.000
_cell.angle_alpha   90.00
_cell.angle_beta   90.00
_cell.angle_gamma   90.00
#
_symmetry.space_group_name_H-M   'P 1'
#
loop_
_entity.id
_entity.type
_entity.pdbx_description
1 polymer ?
#
loop_
_entity_poly.entity_id
_entity_poly.type
_entity_poly.pdbx_seq_one_letter_code
_entity_poly.pdbx_strand_id
1 'polypeptide(L)'
;MISKSFSSVRFYKQRFKGHIEQKNDAIALCKYDWILSLDADERISTELKNSILSFKQKQDDETLNGLQVSRLTYHMGKFIRHSGWYPQYRYRIFKKGNAIWVGENPHDYISIQGKGSKIYGDIIHYSFRDLSHQVNTINQFSSIVAFTRQKKEKDFLF
;
A
#
# COMPACT_ATOMS: atom_id res chain seq x y z
N MET A 1 19.03 15.54 1.05
CA MET A 1 17.82 14.70 0.91
C MET A 1 18.05 13.71 -0.21
N ILE A 2 17.86 12.41 0.04
CA ILE A 2 18.06 11.32 -0.95
C ILE A 2 17.27 11.59 -2.25
N SER A 3 16.11 12.24 -2.15
CA SER A 3 15.28 12.61 -3.31
C SER A 3 15.95 13.59 -4.30
N LYS A 4 16.96 14.36 -3.88
CA LYS A 4 17.71 15.27 -4.77
C LYS A 4 18.90 14.59 -5.45
N SER A 5 19.24 13.38 -5.04
CA SER A 5 20.41 12.63 -5.54
C SER A 5 20.12 11.84 -6.82
N PHE A 6 18.85 11.73 -7.22
CA PHE A 6 18.43 11.01 -8.42
C PHE A 6 17.59 11.92 -9.32
N SER A 7 18.02 12.09 -10.58
CA SER A 7 17.35 12.96 -11.56
C SER A 7 15.93 12.51 -11.92
N SER A 8 15.61 11.22 -11.72
CA SER A 8 14.30 10.64 -11.97
C SER A 8 13.29 10.84 -10.83
N VAL A 9 13.74 11.29 -9.65
CA VAL A 9 12.88 11.50 -8.49
C VAL A 9 12.28 12.90 -8.53
N ARG A 10 10.95 12.97 -8.40
CA ARG A 10 10.22 14.23 -8.28
C ARG A 10 9.55 14.28 -6.91
N PHE A 11 9.70 15.42 -6.24
CA PHE A 11 9.12 15.66 -4.93
C PHE A 11 8.05 16.76 -5.05
N TYR A 12 6.91 16.51 -4.44
CA TYR A 12 5.78 17.44 -4.40
C TYR A 12 5.36 17.65 -2.94
N LYS A 13 5.15 18.90 -2.54
CA LYS A 13 4.67 19.28 -1.22
C LYS A 13 3.32 19.96 -1.36
N GLN A 14 2.36 19.58 -0.52
CA GLN A 14 1.04 20.18 -0.45
C GLN A 14 0.52 20.18 0.99
N ARG A 15 -0.60 20.88 1.22
CA ARG A 15 -1.33 20.79 2.49
C ARG A 15 -1.93 19.39 2.63
N PHE A 16 -1.82 18.82 3.83
CA PHE A 16 -2.40 17.52 4.14
C PHE A 16 -3.93 17.61 4.19
N LYS A 17 -4.61 16.94 3.26
CA LYS A 17 -6.08 16.85 3.19
C LYS A 17 -6.63 15.57 3.85
N GLY A 18 -5.77 14.55 3.96
CA GLY A 18 -6.09 13.20 4.42
C GLY A 18 -5.24 12.17 3.67
N HIS A 19 -5.18 10.93 4.17
CA HIS A 19 -4.31 9.90 3.58
C HIS A 19 -4.79 9.48 2.18
N ILE A 20 -6.09 9.31 2.00
CA ILE A 20 -6.69 8.87 0.73
C ILE A 20 -6.51 9.97 -0.33
N GLU A 21 -6.84 11.21 0.03
CA GLU A 21 -6.71 12.37 -0.83
C GLU A 21 -5.25 12.59 -1.24
N GLN A 22 -4.31 12.45 -0.30
CA GLN A 22 -2.88 12.56 -0.59
C GLN A 22 -2.40 11.50 -1.59
N LYS A 23 -2.89 10.26 -1.46
CA LYS A 23 -2.54 9.17 -2.36
C LYS A 23 -3.17 9.32 -3.75
N ASN A 24 -4.41 9.81 -3.83
CA ASN A 24 -5.07 10.12 -5.10
C ASN A 24 -4.42 11.32 -5.81
N ASP A 25 -4.05 12.37 -5.08
CA ASP A 25 -3.27 13.50 -5.62
C ASP A 25 -1.92 12.99 -6.20
N ALA A 26 -1.27 12.03 -5.54
CA ALA A 26 -0.04 11.40 -6.04
C ALA A 26 -0.26 10.61 -7.35
N ILE A 27 -1.36 9.86 -7.48
CA ILE A 27 -1.74 9.17 -8.73
C ILE A 27 -1.88 10.17 -9.89
N ALA A 28 -2.50 11.32 -9.65
CA ALA A 28 -2.68 12.34 -10.68
C ALA A 28 -1.35 12.87 -11.24
N LEU A 29 -0.30 12.96 -10.40
CA LEU A 29 1.05 13.43 -10.74
C LEU A 29 1.90 12.40 -11.52
N CYS A 30 1.50 11.13 -11.53
CA CYS A 30 2.21 10.08 -12.28
C CYS A 30 2.13 10.32 -13.79
N LYS A 31 3.23 10.09 -14.51
CA LYS A 31 3.35 10.34 -15.96
C LYS A 31 3.05 9.13 -16.85
N TYR A 32 3.12 7.94 -16.29
CA TYR A 32 3.01 6.68 -17.03
C TYR A 32 1.71 5.97 -16.69
N ASP A 33 1.29 5.07 -17.57
CA ASP A 33 0.02 4.36 -17.45
C ASP A 33 0.03 3.40 -16.26
N TRP A 34 1.09 2.62 -16.11
CA TRP A 34 1.24 1.70 -14.97
C TRP A 34 1.89 2.41 -13.78
N ILE A 35 1.23 2.35 -12.63
CA ILE A 35 1.67 2.93 -11.36
C ILE A 35 1.92 1.80 -10.36
N LEU A 36 3.09 1.81 -9.73
CA LEU A 36 3.39 1.04 -8.52
C LEU A 36 3.33 1.99 -7.33
N SER A 37 2.40 1.74 -6.41
CA SER A 37 2.29 2.49 -5.15
C SER A 37 3.04 1.77 -4.04
N LEU A 38 3.93 2.49 -3.35
CA LEU A 38 4.69 2.00 -2.19
C LEU A 38 4.70 3.04 -1.08
N ASP A 39 4.55 2.58 0.15
CA ASP A 39 4.73 3.40 1.33
C ASP A 39 6.24 3.55 1.66
N ALA A 40 6.61 4.56 2.46
CA ALA A 40 8.02 4.90 2.70
C ALA A 40 8.79 3.83 3.51
N ASP A 41 8.08 2.95 4.21
CA ASP A 41 8.57 1.83 5.01
C ASP A 41 8.43 0.48 4.27
N GLU A 42 8.07 0.50 3.00
CA GLU A 42 7.94 -0.67 2.12
C GLU A 42 9.14 -0.82 1.18
N ARG A 43 9.51 -2.07 0.85
CA ARG A 43 10.55 -2.41 -0.13
C ARG A 43 10.07 -3.51 -1.05
N ILE A 44 10.49 -3.48 -2.31
CA ILE A 44 10.19 -4.58 -3.25
C ILE A 44 11.17 -5.73 -3.03
N SER A 45 10.67 -6.97 -3.02
CA SER A 45 11.52 -8.15 -3.06
C SER A 45 12.17 -8.31 -4.44
N THR A 46 13.27 -9.06 -4.52
CA THR A 46 13.95 -9.35 -5.79
C THR A 46 13.03 -10.11 -6.75
N GLU A 47 12.24 -11.03 -6.22
CA GLU A 47 11.25 -11.82 -6.96
C GLU A 47 10.16 -10.93 -7.56
N LEU A 48 9.68 -9.94 -6.78
CA LEU A 48 8.69 -8.98 -7.25
C LEU A 48 9.27 -8.10 -8.36
N LYS A 49 10.50 -7.61 -8.16
CA LYS A 49 11.21 -6.83 -9.19
C LYS A 49 11.30 -7.61 -10.51
N ASN A 50 11.74 -8.87 -10.45
CA ASN A 50 11.87 -9.70 -11.64
C ASN A 50 10.51 -9.94 -12.30
N SER A 51 9.48 -10.23 -11.50
CA SER A 51 8.12 -10.44 -12.00
C SER A 51 7.57 -9.19 -12.70
N ILE A 52 7.81 -8.00 -12.16
CA ILE A 52 7.40 -6.72 -12.78
C ILE A 52 8.11 -6.49 -14.11
N LEU A 53 9.42 -6.78 -14.16
CA LEU A 53 10.20 -6.65 -15.40
C LEU A 53 9.71 -7.62 -16.48
N SER A 54 9.42 -8.88 -16.12
CA SER A 54 8.83 -9.85 -17.03
C SER A 54 7.42 -9.47 -17.46
N PHE A 55 6.61 -8.90 -16.57
CA PHE A 55 5.29 -8.38 -16.91
C PHE A 55 5.38 -7.27 -17.96
N LYS A 56 6.32 -6.34 -17.81
CA LYS A 56 6.55 -5.23 -18.76
C LYS A 56 7.00 -5.69 -20.15
N GLN A 57 7.64 -6.86 -20.25
CA GLN A 57 8.10 -7.42 -21.54
C GLN A 57 7.00 -8.14 -22.31
N LYS A 58 5.91 -8.55 -21.65
CA LYS A 58 4.76 -9.17 -22.32
C LYS A 58 3.96 -8.12 -23.07
N GLN A 59 3.28 -8.52 -24.14
CA GLN A 59 2.30 -7.67 -24.81
C GLN A 59 1.23 -7.26 -23.79
N ASP A 60 0.88 -5.96 -23.77
CA ASP A 60 -0.07 -5.43 -22.80
C ASP A 60 -1.43 -6.13 -22.99
N ASP A 61 -1.89 -6.81 -21.94
CA ASP A 61 -3.26 -7.29 -21.88
C ASP A 61 -4.14 -6.07 -21.60
N GLU A 62 -4.79 -5.54 -22.62
CA GLU A 62 -5.66 -4.37 -22.52
C GLU A 62 -6.80 -4.58 -21.52
N THR A 63 -7.16 -5.83 -21.21
CA THR A 63 -8.21 -6.14 -20.24
C THR A 63 -7.75 -6.00 -18.78
N LEU A 64 -6.44 -5.98 -18.54
CA LEU A 64 -5.87 -6.01 -17.20
C LEU A 64 -5.58 -4.61 -16.66
N ASN A 65 -6.21 -4.27 -15.54
CA ASN A 65 -6.14 -2.94 -14.93
C ASN A 65 -5.40 -2.90 -13.59
N GLY A 66 -5.04 -4.07 -13.03
CA GLY A 66 -4.29 -4.10 -11.77
C GLY A 66 -3.65 -5.44 -11.43
N LEU A 67 -2.60 -5.36 -10.63
CA LEU A 67 -1.91 -6.51 -10.06
C LEU A 67 -1.92 -6.43 -8.53
N GLN A 68 -2.37 -7.51 -7.93
CA GLN A 68 -2.28 -7.75 -6.51
C GLN A 68 -0.90 -8.29 -6.16
N VAL A 69 -0.30 -7.68 -5.16
CA VAL A 69 1.01 -8.06 -4.61
C VAL A 69 0.80 -8.49 -3.17
N SER A 70 1.51 -9.54 -2.76
CA SER A 70 1.52 -9.98 -1.37
C SER A 70 2.35 -9.01 -0.53
N ARG A 71 1.89 -8.70 0.68
CA ARG A 71 2.67 -7.94 1.66
C ARG A 71 3.28 -8.90 2.68
N LEU A 72 4.61 -8.97 2.72
CA LEU A 72 5.37 -9.74 3.70
C LEU A 72 5.85 -8.82 4.82
N THR A 73 5.37 -9.05 6.03
CA THR A 73 5.72 -8.20 7.17
C THR A 73 6.98 -8.71 7.87
N TYR A 74 7.93 -7.82 8.12
CA TYR A 74 9.09 -8.08 8.97
C TYR A 74 8.83 -7.56 10.38
N HIS A 75 8.94 -8.45 11.36
CA HIS A 75 8.62 -8.13 12.75
C HIS A 75 9.53 -8.90 13.72
N MET A 76 10.07 -8.20 14.72
CA MET A 76 10.94 -8.77 15.78
C MET A 76 12.05 -9.70 15.24
N GLY A 77 12.73 -9.27 14.19
CA GLY A 77 13.86 -10.02 13.63
C GLY A 77 13.47 -11.10 12.59
N LYS A 78 12.18 -11.33 12.34
CA LYS A 78 11.70 -12.44 11.49
C LYS A 78 10.62 -11.99 10.51
N PHE A 79 10.54 -12.70 9.38
CA PHE A 79 9.41 -12.55 8.45
C PHE A 79 8.22 -13.37 8.93
N ILE A 80 7.05 -12.75 8.99
CA ILE A 80 5.82 -13.43 9.40
C ILE A 80 5.13 -14.00 8.17
N ARG A 81 5.17 -15.33 8.02
CA ARG A 81 4.62 -16.06 6.85
C ARG A 81 3.35 -16.86 7.16
N HIS A 82 2.82 -16.73 8.37
CA HIS A 82 1.70 -17.53 8.85
C HIS A 82 0.61 -16.64 9.44
N SER A 83 -0.54 -17.25 9.74
CA SER A 83 -1.73 -16.57 10.28
C SER A 83 -2.26 -15.49 9.32
N GLY A 84 -3.16 -14.62 9.79
CA GLY A 84 -3.76 -13.56 8.96
C GLY A 84 -2.79 -12.47 8.45
N TRP A 85 -1.48 -12.63 8.66
CA TRP A 85 -0.44 -11.68 8.24
C TRP A 85 0.05 -11.97 6.82
N TYR A 86 0.02 -13.23 6.38
CA TYR A 86 0.56 -13.63 5.09
C TYR A 86 -0.16 -14.87 4.52
N PRO A 87 -0.42 -14.93 3.20
CA PRO A 87 -0.21 -13.85 2.23
C PRO A 87 -1.34 -12.83 2.29
N GLN A 88 -1.00 -11.54 2.38
CA GLN A 88 -1.99 -10.46 2.33
C GLN A 88 -1.91 -9.76 0.98
N TYR A 89 -2.69 -10.25 0.01
CA TYR A 89 -2.76 -9.66 -1.32
C TYR A 89 -3.51 -8.34 -1.32
N ARG A 90 -2.89 -7.29 -1.88
CA ARG A 90 -3.51 -5.99 -2.12
C ARG A 90 -3.13 -5.47 -3.50
N TYR A 91 -4.03 -4.73 -4.14
CA TYR A 91 -3.69 -3.98 -5.34
C TYR A 91 -2.64 -2.92 -5.01
N ARG A 92 -1.49 -3.03 -5.67
CA ARG A 92 -0.34 -2.14 -5.49
C ARG A 92 0.23 -1.66 -6.82
N ILE A 93 -0.04 -2.40 -7.90
CA ILE A 93 0.27 -2.01 -9.27
C ILE A 93 -1.05 -1.88 -10.03
N PHE A 94 -1.26 -0.77 -10.74
CA PHE A 94 -2.53 -0.52 -11.43
C PHE A 94 -2.37 0.46 -12.60
N LYS A 95 -3.30 0.42 -13.55
CA LYS A 95 -3.40 1.40 -14.64
C LYS A 95 -4.01 2.70 -14.13
N LYS A 96 -3.38 3.83 -14.47
CA LYS A 96 -3.84 5.19 -14.17
C LYS A 96 -5.21 5.39 -14.82
N GLY A 97 -6.15 5.98 -14.09
CA GLY A 97 -7.52 6.19 -14.55
C GLY A 97 -8.46 5.01 -14.29
N ASN A 98 -7.94 3.80 -14.10
CA ASN A 98 -8.74 2.60 -13.78
C ASN A 98 -8.66 2.21 -12.30
N ALA A 99 -8.03 3.03 -11.46
CA ALA A 99 -7.85 2.74 -10.04
C ALA A 99 -7.90 4.01 -9.18
N ILE A 100 -8.42 3.87 -7.97
CA ILE A 100 -8.58 4.95 -7.00
C ILE A 100 -8.41 4.43 -5.58
N TRP A 101 -7.77 5.23 -4.71
CA TRP A 101 -7.75 4.97 -3.28
C TRP A 101 -9.11 5.30 -2.67
N VAL A 102 -9.66 4.34 -1.93
CA VAL A 102 -10.95 4.42 -1.23
C VAL A 102 -10.82 3.82 0.17
N GLY A 103 -11.90 3.87 0.96
CA GLY A 103 -11.99 3.30 2.30
C GLY A 103 -12.18 4.37 3.38
N GLU A 104 -12.08 3.96 4.64
CA GLU A 104 -12.07 4.87 5.79
C GLU A 104 -10.68 4.83 6.42
N ASN A 105 -10.13 5.97 6.83
CA ASN A 105 -8.85 6.01 7.54
C ASN A 105 -8.92 5.19 8.85
N PRO A 106 -7.98 4.26 9.14
CA PRO A 106 -6.73 3.95 8.42
C PRO A 106 -6.81 2.74 7.45
N HIS A 107 -8.00 2.23 7.18
CA HIS A 107 -8.25 1.08 6.32
C HIS A 107 -8.43 1.46 4.84
N ASP A 108 -7.52 2.28 4.30
CA ASP A 108 -7.53 2.63 2.88
C ASP A 108 -7.02 1.48 1.99
N TYR A 109 -7.58 1.39 0.78
CA TYR A 109 -7.19 0.39 -0.22
C TYR A 109 -7.41 0.90 -1.64
N ILE A 110 -6.70 0.30 -2.60
CA ILE A 110 -6.92 0.54 -4.03
C ILE A 110 -8.13 -0.28 -4.49
N SER A 111 -9.14 0.41 -5.02
CA SER A 111 -10.19 -0.18 -5.83
C SER A 111 -9.82 -0.03 -7.30
N ILE A 112 -9.98 -1.09 -8.10
CA ILE A 112 -9.76 -1.05 -9.55
C ILE A 112 -11.08 -1.29 -10.28
N GLN A 113 -11.20 -0.74 -11.48
CA GLN A 113 -12.26 -1.07 -12.42
C GLN A 113 -11.77 -2.16 -13.38
N GLY A 114 -12.59 -3.17 -13.64
CA GLY A 114 -12.25 -4.26 -14.58
C GLY A 114 -11.41 -5.37 -13.95
N LYS A 115 -10.56 -6.01 -14.76
CA LYS A 115 -9.88 -7.25 -14.37
C LYS A 115 -8.58 -6.96 -13.62
N GLY A 116 -8.36 -7.71 -12.55
CA GLY A 116 -7.09 -7.77 -11.84
C GLY A 116 -6.47 -9.17 -11.90
N SER A 117 -5.18 -9.25 -11.64
CA SER A 117 -4.45 -10.51 -11.50
C SER A 117 -3.50 -10.45 -10.30
N LYS A 118 -2.85 -11.56 -9.97
CA LYS A 118 -1.80 -11.61 -8.96
C LYS A 118 -0.44 -11.63 -9.65
N ILE A 119 0.55 -11.01 -9.02
CA ILE A 119 1.95 -11.10 -9.44
C ILE A 119 2.77 -11.77 -8.34
N TYR A 120 3.78 -12.54 -8.75
CA TYR A 120 4.66 -13.24 -7.83
C TYR A 120 5.66 -12.28 -7.18
N GLY A 121 6.01 -12.58 -5.92
CA GLY A 121 6.89 -11.76 -5.10
C GLY A 121 6.14 -10.90 -4.07
N ASP A 122 6.92 -10.24 -3.21
CA ASP A 122 6.42 -9.56 -2.03
C ASP A 122 6.81 -8.09 -1.99
N ILE A 123 5.91 -7.27 -1.43
CA ILE A 123 6.28 -6.01 -0.81
C ILE A 123 6.64 -6.30 0.64
N ILE A 124 7.90 -6.07 1.00
CA ILE A 124 8.43 -6.22 2.34
C ILE A 124 8.05 -4.98 3.13
N HIS A 125 7.27 -5.16 4.20
CA HIS A 125 6.81 -4.08 5.07
C HIS A 125 7.52 -4.14 6.42
N TYR A 126 8.24 -3.07 6.76
CA TYR A 126 8.93 -2.93 8.05
C TYR A 126 8.05 -2.16 9.05
N SER A 127 6.90 -2.75 9.39
CA SER A 127 5.81 -2.06 10.09
C SER A 127 6.17 -1.57 11.51
N PHE A 128 7.12 -2.22 12.18
CA PHE A 128 7.51 -1.85 13.55
C PHE A 128 9.02 -1.86 13.73
N ARG A 129 9.53 -0.85 14.44
CA ARG A 129 10.95 -0.75 14.80
C ARG A 129 11.32 -1.71 15.93
N ASP A 130 10.49 -1.77 16.96
CA ASP A 130 10.65 -2.61 18.15
C ASP A 130 9.29 -2.89 18.80
N LEU A 131 9.30 -3.68 19.88
CA LEU A 131 8.08 -4.07 20.61
C LEU A 131 7.38 -2.86 21.25
N SER A 132 8.14 -1.90 21.78
CA SER A 132 7.57 -0.68 22.38
C SER A 132 6.84 0.16 21.34
N HIS A 133 7.41 0.27 20.13
CA HIS A 133 6.78 0.91 18.99
C HIS A 133 5.48 0.22 18.57
N GLN A 134 5.46 -1.12 18.60
CA GLN A 134 4.25 -1.88 18.32
C GLN A 134 3.16 -1.62 19.36
N VAL A 135 3.48 -1.73 20.66
CA VAL A 135 2.51 -1.51 21.75
C VAL A 135 1.93 -0.10 21.69
N ASN A 136 2.78 0.91 21.49
CA ASN A 136 2.33 2.30 21.36
C ASN A 136 1.42 2.50 20.15
N THR A 137 1.79 1.91 19.01
CA THR A 137 0.99 1.96 17.79
C THR A 137 -0.39 1.30 18.01
N ILE A 138 -0.44 0.15 18.66
CA ILE A 138 -1.68 -0.54 19.00
C ILE A 138 -2.56 0.34 19.90
N ASN A 139 -1.99 0.94 20.94
CA ASN A 139 -2.72 1.81 21.87
C ASN A 139 -3.30 3.06 21.19
N GLN A 140 -2.57 3.64 20.24
CA GLN A 140 -3.04 4.77 19.46
C GLN A 140 -4.22 4.37 18.57
N PHE A 141 -4.09 3.28 17.80
CA PHE A 141 -5.15 2.82 16.91
C PHE A 141 -6.40 2.34 17.67
N SER A 142 -6.24 1.64 18.79
CA SER A 142 -7.37 1.21 19.62
C SER A 142 -8.15 2.41 20.18
N SER A 143 -7.44 3.44 20.63
CA SER A 143 -8.04 4.70 21.08
C SER A 143 -8.81 5.40 19.95
N ILE A 144 -8.21 5.51 18.75
CA ILE A 144 -8.87 6.12 17.58
C ILE A 144 -10.16 5.38 17.23
N VAL A 145 -10.13 4.04 17.19
CA VAL A 145 -11.31 3.22 16.91
C VAL A 145 -12.38 3.41 17.98
N ALA A 146 -12.00 3.40 19.25
CA ALA A 146 -12.92 3.60 20.37
C ALA A 146 -13.63 4.96 20.28
N PHE A 147 -12.90 6.06 20.11
CA PHE A 147 -13.48 7.40 19.98
C PHE A 147 -14.33 7.55 18.71
N THR A 148 -13.94 6.92 17.60
CA THR A 148 -14.71 6.97 16.35
C THR A 148 -16.03 6.23 16.47
N ARG A 149 -16.06 5.08 17.16
CA ARG A 149 -17.29 4.32 17.42
C ARG A 149 -18.22 5.02 18.40
N GLN A 150 -17.67 5.60 19.47
CA GLN A 150 -18.43 6.42 20.42
C GLN A 150 -19.15 7.58 19.70
N LYS A 151 -18.45 8.28 18.81
CA LYS A 151 -19.04 9.36 18.00
C LYS A 151 -20.08 8.89 16.98
N LYS A 152 -20.05 7.63 16.57
CA LYS A 152 -21.00 7.02 15.62
C LYS A 152 -22.18 6.32 16.33
N GLU A 153 -22.34 6.46 17.65
CA GLU A 153 -23.36 5.77 18.48
C GLU A 153 -23.43 4.24 18.24
N LYS A 154 -22.28 3.62 17.94
CA LYS A 154 -22.21 2.16 17.78
C LYS A 154 -21.69 1.52 19.06
N ASP A 155 -22.49 0.68 19.67
CA ASP A 155 -22.12 -0.11 20.85
C ASP A 155 -20.92 -1.03 20.58
N PHE A 156 -20.15 -1.30 21.64
CA PHE A 156 -19.14 -2.34 21.61
C PHE A 156 -19.83 -3.71 21.59
N LEU A 157 -19.99 -4.28 20.40
CA LEU A 157 -20.31 -5.70 20.26
C LEU A 157 -19.05 -6.50 20.66
N PHE A 158 -19.15 -7.19 21.79
CA PHE A 158 -18.19 -8.17 22.27
C PHE A 158 -18.46 -9.54 21.64
#